data_AF-A0A2S3W490-F1
#
_entry.id   AF-A0A2S3W490-F1
#
_cell.length_a   1.000
_cell.length_b   1.000
_cell.length_c   1.000
_cell.angle_alpha   90.00
_cell.angle_beta   90.00
_cell.angle_gamma   90.00
#
_symmetry.space_group_name_H-M   'P 1'
#
loop_
_entity.id
_entity.type
_entity.pdbx_description
1 polymer ?
#
loop_
_entity_poly.entity_id
_entity_poly.type
_entity_poly.pdbx_seq_one_letter_code
_entity_poly.pdbx_strand_id
1 'polypeptide(L)'
;MPDPGAGASPQQSLEAVLRTHRDVVVAALLDLACHASSEATRLAALKEMLDRGWGKAAAPAADTPPAPVAPTLLIAPALLRPDVAQGQGRE
;
A
#
# COMPACT_ATOMS: atom_id res chain seq x y z
N MET A 1 34.88 20.73 4.13
CA MET A 1 34.70 20.22 5.51
C MET A 1 33.23 19.85 5.64
N PRO A 2 32.85 18.57 5.51
CA PRO A 2 31.47 18.16 5.74
C PRO A 2 31.12 18.29 7.22
N ASP A 3 29.90 18.72 7.48
CA ASP A 3 29.35 19.06 8.79
C ASP A 3 29.13 17.79 9.66
N PRO A 4 29.59 17.74 10.93
CA PRO A 4 29.40 16.59 11.82
C PRO A 4 27.98 16.49 12.42
N GLY A 5 27.01 17.31 11.99
CA GLY A 5 25.74 17.49 12.68
C GLY A 5 24.52 16.69 12.20
N ALA A 6 24.60 15.86 11.16
CA ALA A 6 23.41 15.11 10.70
C ALA A 6 23.18 13.83 11.53
N GLY A 7 22.95 13.98 12.84
CA GLY A 7 22.41 12.90 13.66
C GLY A 7 21.05 12.50 13.10
N ALA A 8 20.94 11.25 12.64
CA ALA A 8 19.68 10.72 12.08
C ALA A 8 18.54 10.99 13.06
N SER A 9 17.41 11.49 12.57
CA SER A 9 16.27 11.77 13.44
C SER A 9 15.84 10.49 14.17
N PRO A 10 15.21 10.58 15.35
CA PRO A 10 14.71 9.41 16.07
C PRO A 10 13.83 8.52 15.18
N GLN A 11 13.02 9.12 14.29
CA GLN A 11 12.24 8.38 13.31
C GLN A 11 13.11 7.64 12.30
N GLN A 12 14.14 8.26 11.73
CA GLN A 12 15.05 7.61 10.78
C GLN A 12 15.82 6.44 11.41
N SER A 13 16.22 6.60 12.68
CA SER A 13 16.88 5.52 13.44
C SER A 13 15.94 4.36 13.70
N LEU A 14 14.70 4.64 14.10
CA LEU A 14 13.67 3.63 14.28
C LEU A 14 13.36 2.89 12.97
N GLU A 15 13.19 3.61 11.87
CA GLU A 15 12.98 3.01 10.55
C GLU A 15 14.13 2.10 10.12
N ALA A 16 15.38 2.49 10.38
CA ALA A 16 16.55 1.66 10.08
C ALA A 16 16.55 0.35 10.88
N VAL A 17 16.21 0.41 12.17
CA VAL A 17 16.05 -0.78 13.03
C VAL A 17 14.90 -1.65 12.54
N LEU A 18 13.74 -1.07 12.23
CA LEU A 18 12.57 -1.79 11.74
C LEU A 18 12.84 -2.46 10.39
N ARG A 19 13.60 -1.82 9.49
CA ARG A 19 14.05 -2.44 8.22
C ARG A 19 14.99 -3.61 8.46
N THR A 20 15.91 -3.49 9.42
CA THR A 20 16.85 -4.57 9.79
C THR A 20 16.12 -5.79 10.34
N HIS A 21 15.04 -5.58 11.08
CA HIS A 21 14.25 -6.64 11.73
C HIS A 21 12.90 -6.89 11.05
N ARG A 22 12.81 -6.64 9.73
CA ARG A 22 11.55 -6.68 8.99
C ARG A 22 10.73 -7.95 9.25
N ASP A 23 11.37 -9.11 9.16
CA ASP A 23 10.66 -10.39 9.26
C ASP A 23 10.09 -10.63 10.67
N VAL A 24 10.78 -10.15 11.71
CA VAL A 24 10.31 -10.19 13.10
C VAL A 24 9.10 -9.27 13.30
N VAL A 25 9.15 -8.07 12.72
CA VAL A 25 8.03 -7.11 12.79
C VAL A 25 6.79 -7.66 12.07
N VAL A 26 6.98 -8.29 10.90
CA VAL A 26 5.89 -8.93 10.16
C VAL A 26 5.26 -10.07 10.97
N ALA A 27 6.09 -10.94 11.56
CA ALA A 27 5.59 -12.04 12.39
C ALA A 27 4.79 -11.52 13.61
N ALA A 28 5.27 -10.48 14.28
CA ALA A 28 4.57 -9.87 15.40
C ALA A 28 3.25 -9.21 15.00
N LEU A 29 3.20 -8.54 13.84
CA LEU A 29 1.96 -7.92 13.34
C LEU A 29 0.94 -8.96 12.89
N LEU A 30 1.39 -10.09 12.32
CA LEU A 30 0.52 -11.22 12.01
C LEU A 30 -0.06 -11.83 13.29
N ASP A 31 0.76 -12.03 14.31
CA ASP A 31 0.31 -12.55 15.60
C ASP A 31 -0.75 -11.64 16.25
N LEU A 32 -0.51 -10.32 16.24
CA LEU A 32 -1.49 -9.34 16.69
C LEU A 32 -2.78 -9.36 15.86
N ALA A 33 -2.69 -9.50 14.54
CA ALA A 33 -3.86 -9.58 13.66
C ALA A 33 -4.71 -10.83 13.96
N CYS A 34 -4.09 -11.95 14.34
CA CYS A 34 -4.77 -13.21 14.63
C CYS A 34 -5.32 -13.29 16.06
N HIS A 35 -4.60 -12.79 17.05
CA HIS A 35 -4.82 -13.15 18.46
C HIS A 35 -5.11 -11.97 19.39
N ALA A 36 -4.99 -10.72 18.94
CA ALA A 36 -5.29 -9.58 19.81
C ALA A 36 -6.76 -9.60 20.27
N SER A 37 -7.00 -9.34 21.55
CA SER A 37 -8.35 -9.31 22.14
C SER A 37 -9.22 -8.19 21.57
N SER A 38 -8.60 -7.05 21.25
CA SER A 38 -9.27 -5.87 20.69
C SER A 38 -9.35 -5.93 19.17
N GLU A 39 -10.55 -5.74 18.64
CA GLU A 39 -10.78 -5.61 17.19
C GLU A 39 -10.04 -4.43 16.59
N ALA A 40 -10.01 -3.30 17.29
CA ALA A 40 -9.27 -2.12 16.84
C ALA A 40 -7.78 -2.42 16.67
N THR A 41 -7.20 -3.24 17.56
CA THR A 41 -5.80 -3.68 17.46
C THR A 41 -5.58 -4.60 16.27
N ARG A 42 -6.48 -5.56 16.01
CA ARG A 42 -6.39 -6.44 14.85
C ARG A 42 -6.46 -5.65 13.54
N LEU A 43 -7.39 -4.70 13.44
CA LEU A 43 -7.54 -3.83 12.27
C LEU A 43 -6.33 -2.91 12.08
N ALA A 44 -5.79 -2.34 13.17
CA ALA A 44 -4.59 -1.52 13.12
C ALA A 44 -3.38 -2.32 12.63
N ALA A 45 -3.21 -3.57 13.10
CA ALA A 45 -2.15 -4.45 12.63
C ALA A 45 -2.29 -4.77 11.14
N LEU A 46 -3.49 -5.17 10.69
CA LEU A 46 -3.77 -5.45 9.27
C LEU A 46 -3.52 -4.23 8.39
N LYS A 47 -4.01 -3.05 8.79
CA LYS A 47 -3.77 -1.79 8.09
C LYS A 47 -2.28 -1.53 7.96
N GLU A 48 -1.54 -1.69 9.05
CA GLU A 48 -0.11 -1.46 9.04
C GLU A 48 0.68 -2.48 8.20
N MET A 49 0.17 -3.70 8.06
CA MET A 49 0.76 -4.68 7.15
C MET A 49 0.56 -4.29 5.68
N LEU A 50 -0.58 -3.69 5.35
CA LEU A 50 -0.92 -3.22 4.01
C LEU A 50 -0.20 -1.91 3.67
N ASP A 51 -0.21 -0.94 4.59
CA ASP A 51 0.39 0.39 4.43
C ASP A 51 1.92 0.28 4.27
N ARG A 52 2.56 -0.67 4.95
CA ARG A 52 4.00 -0.93 4.80
C ARG A 52 4.37 -1.62 3.49
N GLY A 53 3.38 -2.09 2.72
CA GLY A 53 3.59 -2.56 1.35
C GLY A 53 4.78 -3.51 1.21
N TRP A 54 4.99 -4.45 2.16
CA TRP A 54 6.17 -5.35 2.11
C TRP A 54 6.22 -6.22 0.84
N GLY A 55 5.18 -6.16 0.01
CA GLY A 55 5.28 -6.39 -1.43
C GLY A 55 5.65 -5.13 -2.23
N LYS A 56 6.94 -4.86 -2.36
CA LYS A 56 7.54 -4.70 -3.70
C LYS A 56 8.69 -5.69 -3.81
N ALA A 57 8.58 -6.62 -4.76
CA ALA A 57 9.74 -7.35 -5.25
C ALA A 57 10.82 -6.31 -5.57
N ALA A 58 12.06 -6.57 -5.16
CA ALA A 58 13.19 -5.75 -5.55
C ALA A 58 13.05 -5.46 -7.04
N ALA A 59 12.98 -4.17 -7.42
CA ALA A 59 13.13 -3.84 -8.82
C ALA A 59 14.43 -4.51 -9.28
N PRO A 60 14.44 -5.23 -10.42
CA PRO A 60 15.70 -5.73 -10.96
C PRO A 60 16.65 -4.53 -11.01
N ALA A 61 17.87 -4.74 -10.52
CA ALA A 61 18.92 -3.73 -10.51
C ALA A 61 18.89 -2.99 -11.84
N ALA A 62 18.83 -1.66 -11.76
CA ALA A 62 18.65 -0.81 -12.91
C ALA A 62 19.72 -1.12 -13.96
N ASP A 63 19.31 -1.73 -15.06
CA ASP A 63 19.94 -1.50 -16.35
C ASP A 63 18.84 -1.23 -17.37
N THR A 64 18.83 0.04 -17.80
CA THR A 64 18.06 0.62 -18.91
C THR A 64 16.62 1.08 -18.58
N PRO A 65 16.30 2.38 -18.74
CA PRO A 65 14.94 2.88 -18.62
C PRO A 65 14.09 2.54 -19.86
N PRO A 66 12.96 1.84 -19.75
CA PRO A 66 11.92 1.90 -20.78
C PRO A 66 11.09 3.19 -20.62
N ALA A 67 10.79 3.82 -21.75
CA ALA A 67 10.08 5.09 -21.90
C ALA A 67 8.75 5.19 -21.10
N PRO A 68 8.30 6.41 -20.74
CA PRO A 68 7.07 6.59 -19.97
C PRO A 68 5.84 6.20 -20.79
N VAL A 69 5.26 5.03 -20.49
CA VAL A 69 3.90 4.69 -20.91
C VAL A 69 2.92 5.22 -19.86
N ALA A 70 2.16 6.24 -20.23
CA ALA A 70 1.05 6.70 -19.42
C ALA A 70 0.02 5.55 -19.25
N PRO A 71 -0.56 5.33 -18.05
CA PRO A 71 -1.57 4.30 -17.87
C PRO A 71 -2.85 4.72 -18.61
N THR A 72 -3.15 4.05 -19.73
CA THR A 72 -4.45 4.16 -20.39
C THR A 72 -5.50 3.47 -19.52
N LEU A 73 -6.32 4.25 -18.81
CA LEU A 73 -7.53 3.74 -18.16
C LEU A 73 -8.54 3.30 -19.22
N LEU A 74 -8.64 1.99 -19.45
CA LEU A 74 -9.70 1.39 -20.25
C LEU A 74 -11.00 1.40 -19.43
N ILE A 75 -11.78 2.47 -19.53
CA ILE A 75 -13.15 2.48 -19.01
C ILE A 75 -13.98 1.55 -19.91
N ALA A 76 -14.49 0.45 -19.33
CA ALA A 76 -15.40 -0.44 -20.03
C ALA A 76 -16.74 0.28 -20.31
N PRO A 77 -17.24 0.32 -21.56
CA PRO A 77 -18.47 1.02 -21.92
C PRO A 77 -19.75 0.40 -21.34
N ALA A 78 -19.67 -0.75 -20.66
CA ALA A 78 -20.83 -1.42 -20.07
C ALA A 78 -21.48 -0.65 -18.89
N LEU A 79 -20.80 0.35 -18.33
CA LEU A 79 -21.33 1.17 -17.23
C LEU A 79 -22.11 2.41 -17.71
N LEU A 80 -22.12 2.70 -19.01
CA LEU A 80 -22.90 3.80 -19.58
C LEU A 80 -24.24 3.30 -20.12
N ARG A 81 -25.08 2.73 -19.25
CA ARG A 81 -26.49 2.50 -19.56
C ARG A 81 -27.31 3.69 -19.06
N PRO A 82 -27.90 4.52 -19.94
CA PRO A 82 -28.98 5.40 -19.53
C PRO A 82 -30.18 4.53 -19.13
N ASP A 83 -30.66 4.72 -17.91
CA ASP A 83 -31.97 4.25 -17.46
C ASP A 83 -33.03 4.92 -18.35
N VAL A 84 -33.52 4.20 -19.36
CA VAL A 84 -34.63 4.68 -20.17
C VAL A 84 -35.88 4.51 -19.32
N ALA A 85 -36.27 5.62 -18.70
CA ALA A 85 -37.54 5.83 -18.05
C ALA A 85 -38.67 5.27 -18.93
N GLN A 86 -39.42 4.32 -18.37
CA GLN A 86 -40.63 3.75 -18.91
C GLN A 86 -41.62 4.88 -19.26
N GLY A 87 -41.95 5.01 -20.54
CA GLY A 87 -42.94 5.98 -21.01
C GLY A 87 -43.46 5.63 -22.40
N GLN A 88 -44.34 4.64 -22.51
CA GLN A 88 -45.27 4.48 -23.64
C GLN A 88 -46.35 3.48 -23.16
N GLY A 89 -47.55 3.93 -22.79
CA GLY A 89 -48.62 4.19 -23.75
C GLY A 89 -49.56 2.97 -23.77
N ARG A 90 -50.59 2.97 -22.93
CA ARG A 90 -51.77 2.11 -23.11
C ARG A 90 -52.91 2.98 -23.64
N GLU A 91 -53.19 2.76 -24.91
CA GLU A 91 -54.51 2.55 -25.53
C GLU A 91 -55.74 3.12 -24.79
#